data_AF-A0A6B1A9G0-F1
#
_entry.id   AF-A0A6B1A9G0-F1
#
_cell.length_a   1.000
_cell.length_b   1.000
_cell.length_c   1.000
_cell.angle_alpha   90.00
_cell.angle_beta   90.00
_cell.angle_gamma   90.00
#
_symmetry.space_group_name_H-M   'P 1'
#
loop_
_entity.id
_entity.type
_entity.pdbx_description
1 polymer ?
#
loop_
_entity_poly.entity_id
_entity_poly.type
_entity_poly.pdbx_seq_one_letter_code
_entity_poly.pdbx_strand_id
1 'polypeptide(L)'
;MTSTQAGEFWLCYRPFGDDSDAVRMVDVARKAVVRDTAARARDAGFSRVRLFSTVDVDGLPVERTRPIDTIGNIIAEAAAGTEAPVCYAGSGMPAMSSDDWSRVLARIESGRAVSNRMFSCDWIGVPSARMLAALAGDEVDNRFARKLRDDRSVEVVQFERSARSLLDLDTPADLAVLAACAEVGSLEIGAELTSVIELWRDTLRPAVDRVVEAFDVMTRHDAELMVAGRVSGPDWSVVDRDTSCRVRVLAEERGLRTRSAPARSLLGSLFESAGQERFLSRLSSMCDGMIWDTRPFLSHLGWIPDRSDRFWSDLGRWDAVADVRLRELVRGLAPFYIQMGGHSLVAGGLLAGIDQAWTRRELSG
;
A
#
# COMPACT_ATOMS: atom_id res chain seq x y z
N MET A 1 8.87 28.14 29.57
CA MET A 1 8.94 26.72 29.14
C MET A 1 7.51 26.22 29.06
N THR A 2 6.89 26.35 27.90
CA THR A 2 5.57 25.77 27.63
C THR A 2 5.71 24.26 27.74
N SER A 3 4.94 23.65 28.64
CA SER A 3 4.73 22.20 28.67
C SER A 3 4.36 21.75 27.25
N THR A 4 5.28 21.06 26.58
CA THR A 4 5.00 20.44 25.28
C THR A 4 3.91 19.41 25.54
N GLN A 5 2.69 19.67 25.08
CA GLN A 5 1.63 18.65 25.12
C GLN A 5 2.11 17.46 24.29
N ALA A 6 2.18 16.28 24.92
CA ALA A 6 2.63 15.07 24.27
C ALA A 6 1.69 14.71 23.10
N GLY A 7 2.25 14.36 21.94
CA GLY A 7 1.48 14.19 20.71
C GLY A 7 0.42 13.09 20.78
N GLU A 8 -0.61 13.21 19.94
CA GLU A 8 -1.65 12.19 19.73
C GLU A 8 -1.46 11.43 18.41
N PHE A 9 -1.86 10.16 18.39
CA PHE A 9 -1.88 9.33 17.19
C PHE A 9 -3.31 8.94 16.82
N TRP A 10 -3.74 9.24 15.61
CA TRP A 10 -5.10 9.02 15.14
C TRP A 10 -5.11 8.01 14.01
N LEU A 11 -6.00 7.02 14.11
CA LEU A 11 -6.22 5.98 13.11
C LEU A 11 -7.64 6.08 12.57
N CYS A 12 -7.82 5.87 11.26
CA CYS A 12 -9.13 5.70 10.66
C CYS A 12 -9.25 4.35 9.94
N TYR A 13 -10.09 3.48 10.47
CA TYR A 13 -10.36 2.16 9.90
C TYR A 13 -11.77 2.08 9.35
N ARG A 14 -11.89 1.73 8.07
CA ARG A 14 -13.17 1.40 7.42
C ARG A 14 -13.00 0.08 6.68
N PRO A 15 -13.75 -0.98 7.06
CA PRO A 15 -13.72 -2.24 6.34
C PRO A 15 -14.25 -2.05 4.91
N PHE A 16 -13.77 -2.86 3.99
CA PHE A 16 -14.29 -2.94 2.64
C PHE A 16 -15.66 -3.61 2.56
N GLY A 17 -15.94 -4.55 3.47
CA GLY A 17 -17.16 -5.37 3.50
C GLY A 17 -16.83 -6.84 3.73
N ASP A 18 -17.84 -7.71 3.70
CA ASP A 18 -17.66 -9.17 3.89
C ASP A 18 -18.16 -9.97 2.67
N ASP A 19 -17.96 -9.39 1.48
CA ASP A 19 -18.54 -9.90 0.23
C ASP A 19 -17.85 -11.20 -0.28
N SER A 20 -16.67 -11.54 0.25
CA SER A 20 -15.92 -12.75 -0.11
C SER A 20 -14.78 -13.05 0.88
N ASP A 21 -14.26 -14.28 0.85
CA ASP A 21 -13.09 -14.67 1.62
C ASP A 21 -11.85 -13.80 1.35
N ALA A 22 -11.62 -13.40 0.09
CA ALA A 22 -10.49 -12.54 -0.24
C ALA A 22 -10.65 -11.12 0.33
N VAL A 23 -11.86 -10.57 0.33
CA VAL A 23 -12.13 -9.26 0.95
C VAL A 23 -11.99 -9.36 2.47
N ARG A 24 -12.54 -10.41 3.09
CA ARG A 24 -12.41 -10.68 4.53
C ARG A 24 -10.94 -10.80 4.94
N MET A 25 -10.12 -11.52 4.17
CA MET A 25 -8.69 -11.67 4.45
C MET A 25 -8.00 -10.31 4.56
N VAL A 26 -8.25 -9.42 3.61
CA VAL A 26 -7.66 -8.07 3.62
C VAL A 26 -8.20 -7.23 4.78
N ASP A 27 -9.49 -7.26 5.06
CA ASP A 27 -10.06 -6.50 6.18
C ASP A 27 -9.54 -6.99 7.55
N VAL A 28 -9.41 -8.31 7.74
CA VAL A 28 -8.78 -8.89 8.94
C VAL A 28 -7.32 -8.45 9.06
N ALA A 29 -6.57 -8.46 7.96
CA ALA A 29 -5.18 -7.99 7.94
C ALA A 29 -5.08 -6.49 8.24
N ARG A 30 -5.93 -5.64 7.64
CA ARG A 30 -5.98 -4.19 7.93
C ARG A 30 -6.34 -3.92 9.39
N LYS A 31 -7.30 -4.66 9.95
CA LYS A 31 -7.64 -4.59 11.39
C LYS A 31 -6.46 -5.01 12.28
N ALA A 32 -5.65 -5.98 11.86
CA ALA A 32 -4.41 -6.32 12.56
C ALA A 32 -3.36 -5.19 12.48
N VAL A 33 -3.16 -4.59 11.30
CA VAL A 33 -2.27 -3.43 11.12
C VAL A 33 -2.69 -2.26 12.01
N VAL A 34 -3.99 -2.01 12.18
CA VAL A 34 -4.50 -0.98 13.12
C VAL A 34 -4.05 -1.26 14.55
N ARG A 35 -4.13 -2.51 15.01
CA ARG A 35 -3.73 -2.92 16.37
C ARG A 35 -2.22 -2.82 16.57
N ASP A 36 -1.44 -3.33 15.61
CA ASP A 36 0.02 -3.23 15.62
C ASP A 36 0.49 -1.78 15.59
N THR A 37 -0.10 -0.94 14.73
CA THR A 37 0.24 0.49 14.64
C THR A 37 -0.12 1.21 15.92
N ALA A 38 -1.28 0.93 16.53
CA ALA A 38 -1.67 1.52 17.80
C ALA A 38 -0.73 1.15 18.94
N ALA A 39 -0.23 -0.09 18.99
CA ALA A 39 0.77 -0.52 19.97
C ALA A 39 2.09 0.23 19.75
N ARG A 40 2.62 0.19 18.52
CA ARG A 40 3.89 0.85 18.17
C ARG A 40 3.85 2.37 18.36
N ALA A 41 2.70 3.02 18.14
CA ALA A 41 2.52 4.44 18.41
C ALA A 41 2.60 4.76 19.92
N ARG A 42 2.03 3.91 20.80
CA ARG A 42 2.19 4.09 22.25
C ARG A 42 3.64 3.93 22.68
N ASP A 43 4.30 2.88 22.17
CA ASP A 43 5.72 2.62 22.46
C ASP A 43 6.62 3.75 21.94
N ALA A 44 6.23 4.41 20.85
CA ALA A 44 6.92 5.57 20.29
C ALA A 44 6.77 6.85 21.13
N GLY A 45 5.90 6.86 22.15
CA GLY A 45 5.71 7.99 23.07
C GLY A 45 4.48 8.86 22.78
N PHE A 46 3.60 8.48 21.86
CA PHE A 46 2.33 9.19 21.68
C PHE A 46 1.45 8.98 22.92
N SER A 47 0.98 10.08 23.52
CA SER A 47 0.26 10.06 24.81
C SER A 47 -1.15 9.52 24.71
N ARG A 48 -1.75 9.61 23.52
CA ARG A 48 -3.11 9.15 23.24
C ARG A 48 -3.19 8.58 21.85
N VAL A 49 -3.81 7.40 21.75
CA VAL A 49 -4.18 6.79 20.46
C VAL A 49 -5.69 6.82 20.32
N ARG A 50 -6.20 7.43 19.26
CA ARG A 50 -7.63 7.50 18.92
C ARG A 50 -7.89 6.67 17.69
N LEU A 51 -8.97 5.89 17.68
CA LEU A 51 -9.37 5.06 16.56
C LEU A 51 -10.78 5.44 16.12
N PHE A 52 -10.89 5.97 14.91
CA PHE A 52 -12.15 6.27 14.25
C PHE A 52 -12.56 5.11 13.35
N SER A 53 -13.72 4.51 13.61
CA SER A 53 -14.14 3.34 12.83
C SER A 53 -15.66 3.20 12.78
N THR A 54 -16.16 2.56 11.73
CA THR A 54 -17.58 2.17 11.60
C THR A 54 -17.88 0.86 12.33
N VAL A 55 -16.84 0.07 12.64
CA VAL A 55 -16.91 -1.23 13.31
C VAL A 55 -16.01 -1.29 14.54
N ASP A 56 -16.28 -2.23 15.44
CA ASP A 56 -15.38 -2.50 16.57
C ASP A 56 -14.05 -3.09 16.11
N VAL A 57 -13.00 -2.77 16.87
CA VAL A 57 -11.66 -3.34 16.73
C VAL A 57 -11.23 -3.85 18.10
N ASP A 58 -11.02 -5.15 18.20
CA ASP A 58 -10.77 -5.80 19.48
C ASP A 58 -9.53 -5.23 20.17
N GLY A 59 -9.65 -4.96 21.47
CA GLY A 59 -8.55 -4.42 22.27
C GLY A 59 -8.27 -2.92 22.06
N LEU A 60 -9.06 -2.20 21.26
CA LEU A 60 -8.93 -0.76 21.07
C LEU A 60 -10.26 -0.02 21.31
N PRO A 61 -10.28 1.07 22.09
CA PRO A 61 -11.46 1.92 22.20
C PRO A 61 -11.73 2.62 20.86
N VAL A 62 -12.95 2.46 20.36
CA VAL A 62 -13.38 3.02 19.07
C VAL A 62 -14.25 4.25 19.28
N GLU A 63 -13.88 5.36 18.65
CA GLU A 63 -14.75 6.50 18.41
C GLU A 63 -15.60 6.20 17.17
N ARG A 64 -16.89 5.90 17.41
CA ARG A 64 -17.79 5.39 16.36
C ARG A 64 -18.06 6.47 15.31
N THR A 65 -17.91 6.10 14.05
CA THR A 65 -18.23 6.94 12.88
C THR A 65 -19.31 6.27 12.03
N ARG A 66 -19.91 7.03 11.12
CA ARG A 66 -20.91 6.52 10.16
C ARG A 66 -20.29 6.39 8.78
N PRO A 67 -20.77 5.44 7.95
CA PRO A 67 -20.28 5.29 6.57
C PRO A 67 -20.41 6.56 5.71
N ILE A 68 -21.43 7.39 5.99
CA ILE A 68 -21.70 8.64 5.28
C ILE A 68 -20.77 9.79 5.69
N ASP A 69 -20.08 9.68 6.84
CA ASP A 69 -19.18 10.72 7.29
C ASP A 69 -17.94 10.74 6.39
N THR A 70 -17.51 11.92 5.96
CA THR A 70 -16.25 12.07 5.22
C THR A 70 -15.08 11.93 6.18
N ILE A 71 -13.95 11.40 5.71
CA ILE A 71 -12.74 11.27 6.55
C ILE A 71 -12.28 12.66 7.01
N GLY A 72 -12.30 13.64 6.11
CA GLY A 72 -11.97 15.03 6.41
C GLY A 72 -12.82 15.65 7.53
N ASN A 73 -14.12 15.37 7.57
CA ASN A 73 -14.98 15.87 8.65
C ASN A 73 -14.66 15.21 9.99
N ILE A 74 -14.48 13.88 10.02
CA ILE A 74 -14.10 13.17 11.26
C ILE A 74 -12.82 13.75 11.84
N ILE A 75 -11.80 13.96 11.00
CA ILE A 75 -10.50 14.47 11.44
C ILE A 75 -10.59 15.95 11.83
N ALA A 76 -11.35 16.78 11.10
CA ALA A 76 -11.54 18.17 11.45
C ALA A 76 -12.33 18.36 12.76
N GLU A 77 -13.36 17.54 12.99
CA GLU A 77 -14.12 17.52 14.24
C GLU A 77 -13.26 17.03 15.41
N ALA A 78 -12.47 15.98 15.20
CA ALA A 78 -11.53 15.47 16.19
C ALA A 78 -10.45 16.48 16.59
N ALA A 79 -10.08 17.38 15.66
CA ALA A 79 -9.15 18.48 15.89
C ALA A 79 -9.76 19.65 16.66
N ALA A 80 -11.09 19.79 16.68
CA ALA A 80 -11.75 20.81 17.47
C ALA A 80 -11.54 20.54 18.98
N GLY A 81 -10.66 21.31 19.60
CA GLY A 81 -10.31 21.17 21.02
C GLY A 81 -9.03 20.37 21.31
N THR A 82 -8.29 19.94 20.28
CA THR A 82 -6.95 19.36 20.43
C THR A 82 -5.90 20.40 20.04
N GLU A 83 -5.04 20.78 20.97
CA GLU A 83 -3.91 21.70 20.71
C GLU A 83 -2.58 20.95 20.47
N ALA A 84 -2.52 19.67 20.82
CA ALA A 84 -1.33 18.83 20.70
C ALA A 84 -0.91 18.59 19.24
N PRO A 85 0.37 18.24 18.99
CA PRO A 85 0.81 17.64 17.75
C PRO A 85 0.02 16.35 17.47
N VAL A 86 -0.28 16.09 16.19
CA VAL A 86 -1.08 14.93 15.79
C VAL A 86 -0.41 14.21 14.64
N CYS A 87 -0.32 12.89 14.73
CA CYS A 87 -0.08 12.02 13.59
C CYS A 87 -1.36 11.29 13.22
N TYR A 88 -1.90 11.56 12.03
CA TYR A 88 -3.01 10.82 11.44
C TYR A 88 -2.46 9.75 10.49
N ALA A 89 -2.95 8.53 10.59
CA ALA A 89 -2.80 7.50 9.57
C ALA A 89 -4.18 6.91 9.25
N GLY A 90 -4.36 6.37 8.04
CA GLY A 90 -5.55 5.59 7.71
C GLY A 90 -5.63 4.30 8.55
N SER A 91 -5.52 3.14 7.93
CA SER A 91 -5.51 1.86 8.65
C SER A 91 -4.16 1.52 9.30
N GLY A 92 -3.24 2.49 9.40
CA GLY A 92 -1.88 2.31 9.90
C GLY A 92 -0.88 1.89 8.82
N MET A 93 0.34 1.57 9.25
CA MET A 93 1.43 1.13 8.35
C MET A 93 1.98 -0.23 8.84
N PRO A 94 1.96 -1.29 8.03
CA PRO A 94 2.35 -2.65 8.42
C PRO A 94 3.75 -2.76 9.05
N ALA A 95 4.71 -2.00 8.53
CA ALA A 95 6.12 -2.18 8.81
C ALA A 95 6.81 -0.96 9.46
N MET A 96 6.10 0.15 9.70
CA MET A 96 6.66 1.25 10.50
C MET A 96 6.85 0.78 11.94
N SER A 97 8.07 0.90 12.46
CA SER A 97 8.42 0.52 13.85
C SER A 97 8.10 1.65 14.85
N SER A 98 8.21 1.35 16.14
CA SER A 98 8.10 2.36 17.21
C SER A 98 9.20 3.43 17.07
N ASP A 99 10.40 3.06 16.61
CA ASP A 99 11.49 4.00 16.34
C ASP A 99 11.18 4.91 15.14
N ASP A 100 10.57 4.38 14.09
CA ASP A 100 10.14 5.20 12.97
C ASP A 100 9.05 6.19 13.40
N TRP A 101 8.10 5.77 14.24
CA TRP A 101 7.07 6.65 14.79
C TRP A 101 7.60 7.68 15.79
N SER A 102 8.62 7.35 16.60
CA SER A 102 9.23 8.31 17.53
C SER A 102 9.99 9.40 16.76
N ARG A 103 10.62 9.05 15.64
CA ARG A 103 11.21 9.99 14.67
C ARG A 103 10.16 10.89 14.02
N VAL A 104 8.92 10.42 13.81
CA VAL A 104 7.80 11.25 13.35
C VAL A 104 7.34 12.19 14.46
N LEU A 105 7.14 11.68 15.67
CA LEU A 105 6.75 12.47 16.85
C LEU A 105 7.72 13.62 17.11
N ALA A 106 9.03 13.34 17.13
CA ALA A 106 10.06 14.37 17.33
C ALA A 106 10.01 15.47 16.26
N ARG A 107 9.68 15.13 15.00
CA ARG A 107 9.55 16.12 13.92
C ARG A 107 8.35 17.03 14.13
N ILE A 108 7.18 16.47 14.46
CA ILE A 108 5.97 17.27 14.69
C ILE A 108 6.09 18.12 15.96
N GLU A 109 6.71 17.61 17.03
CA GLU A 109 7.00 18.39 18.24
C GLU A 109 7.99 19.53 17.98
N SER A 110 8.91 19.35 17.01
CA SER A 110 9.82 20.42 16.56
C SER A 110 9.16 21.46 15.63
N GLY A 111 7.86 21.35 15.36
CA GLY A 111 7.12 22.29 14.53
C GLY A 111 7.05 21.95 13.04
N ARG A 112 7.46 20.74 12.62
CA ARG A 112 7.53 20.35 11.20
C ARG A 112 6.44 19.36 10.84
N ALA A 113 5.60 19.71 9.85
CA ALA A 113 4.65 18.75 9.29
C ALA A 113 5.39 17.74 8.41
N VAL A 114 5.01 16.47 8.47
CA VAL A 114 5.70 15.37 7.78
C VAL A 114 4.72 14.34 7.26
N SER A 115 4.97 13.77 6.08
CA SER A 115 4.16 12.71 5.49
C SER A 115 5.01 11.70 4.73
N ASN A 116 4.55 10.46 4.57
CA ASN A 116 5.26 9.48 3.74
C ASN A 116 5.24 9.81 2.24
N ARG A 117 4.17 10.43 1.74
CA ARG A 117 4.03 10.77 0.32
C ARG A 117 3.35 12.12 0.16
N MET A 118 3.91 12.98 -0.68
CA MET A 118 3.36 14.33 -0.87
C MET A 118 2.04 14.35 -1.66
N PHE A 119 1.86 13.45 -2.64
CA PHE A 119 0.73 13.51 -3.58
C PHE A 119 -0.44 12.57 -3.25
N SER A 120 -0.17 11.55 -2.44
CA SER A 120 -1.13 10.51 -2.07
C SER A 120 -0.65 9.90 -0.75
N CYS A 121 -0.83 10.62 0.36
CA CYS A 121 -0.33 10.20 1.66
C CYS A 121 -1.17 9.06 2.26
N ASP A 122 -0.52 8.20 3.03
CA ASP A 122 -1.18 7.17 3.84
C ASP A 122 -1.24 7.62 5.31
N TRP A 123 -0.34 8.53 5.67
CA TRP A 123 -0.32 9.22 6.96
C TRP A 123 0.28 10.63 6.83
N ILE A 124 -0.07 11.48 7.80
CA ILE A 124 0.48 12.83 7.96
C ILE A 124 0.60 13.20 9.44
N GLY A 125 1.79 13.65 9.82
CA GLY A 125 2.07 14.31 11.08
C GLY A 125 2.01 15.83 10.94
N VAL A 126 1.33 16.49 11.87
CA VAL A 126 1.26 17.95 11.96
C VAL A 126 1.65 18.44 13.36
N PRO A 127 2.32 19.59 13.47
CA PRO A 127 2.73 20.15 14.76
C PRO A 127 1.57 20.66 15.62
N SER A 128 0.38 20.80 15.04
CA SER A 128 -0.81 21.23 15.77
C SER A 128 -2.08 20.75 15.08
N ALA A 129 -2.99 20.13 15.83
CA ALA A 129 -4.21 19.55 15.27
C ALA A 129 -5.09 20.56 14.53
N ARG A 130 -5.04 21.85 14.88
CA ARG A 130 -5.76 22.93 14.19
C ARG A 130 -5.51 22.98 12.67
N MET A 131 -4.33 22.52 12.22
CA MET A 131 -4.02 22.42 10.79
C MET A 131 -4.93 21.43 10.07
N LEU A 132 -5.41 20.39 10.76
CA LEU A 132 -6.30 19.38 10.21
C LEU A 132 -7.73 19.90 9.97
N ALA A 133 -8.09 21.07 10.52
CA ALA A 133 -9.37 21.70 10.22
C ALA A 133 -9.53 22.02 8.72
N ALA A 134 -8.42 22.30 8.02
CA ALA A 134 -8.40 22.53 6.58
C ALA A 134 -8.86 21.31 5.75
N LEU A 135 -8.92 20.12 6.37
CA LEU A 135 -9.32 18.87 5.72
C LEU A 135 -10.84 18.67 5.68
N ALA A 136 -11.62 19.52 6.36
CA ALA A 136 -13.08 19.43 6.36
C ALA A 136 -13.66 19.30 4.94
N GLY A 137 -14.66 18.44 4.80
CA GLY A 137 -15.31 18.09 3.54
C GLY A 137 -14.57 17.07 2.69
N ASP A 138 -13.34 16.67 3.04
CA ASP A 138 -12.59 15.75 2.20
C ASP A 138 -13.03 14.29 2.33
N GLU A 139 -13.49 13.69 1.22
CA GLU A 139 -13.93 12.29 1.19
C GLU A 139 -12.80 11.28 1.38
N VAL A 140 -11.58 11.59 0.90
CA VAL A 140 -10.41 10.72 0.96
C VAL A 140 -9.23 11.44 1.58
N ASP A 141 -8.45 10.71 2.36
CA ASP A 141 -7.28 11.19 3.09
C ASP A 141 -6.02 11.35 2.25
N ASN A 142 -5.92 10.63 1.12
CA ASN A 142 -4.72 10.64 0.30
C ASN A 142 -4.26 12.05 -0.15
N ARG A 143 -5.15 13.04 -0.17
CA ARG A 143 -4.81 14.42 -0.57
C ARG A 143 -4.35 15.32 0.59
N PHE A 144 -4.40 14.85 1.83
CA PHE A 144 -4.18 15.71 3.01
C PHE A 144 -2.83 16.41 2.99
N ALA A 145 -1.74 15.68 2.72
CA ALA A 145 -0.39 16.26 2.66
C ALA A 145 -0.26 17.35 1.60
N ARG A 146 -0.78 17.09 0.40
CA ARG A 146 -0.79 18.07 -0.69
C ARG A 146 -1.60 19.31 -0.31
N LYS A 147 -2.79 19.13 0.26
CA LYS A 147 -3.69 20.23 0.62
C LYS A 147 -3.04 21.15 1.65
N LEU A 148 -2.39 20.58 2.67
CA LEU A 148 -1.67 21.35 3.69
C LEU A 148 -0.43 22.06 3.13
N ARG A 149 0.30 21.46 2.19
CA ARG A 149 1.43 22.12 1.52
C ARG A 149 0.98 23.30 0.64
N ASP A 150 -0.14 23.13 -0.07
CA ASP A 150 -0.65 24.14 -0.99
C ASP A 150 -1.24 25.35 -0.21
N ASP A 151 -1.64 25.14 1.05
CA ASP A 151 -1.81 26.20 2.05
C ASP A 151 -0.42 26.74 2.47
N ARG A 152 -0.01 27.87 1.86
CA ARG A 152 1.36 28.43 1.90
C ARG A 152 1.91 28.78 3.30
N SER A 153 1.17 28.48 4.36
CA SER A 153 1.55 28.70 5.75
C SER A 153 2.30 27.51 6.38
N VAL A 154 2.38 26.35 5.69
CA VAL A 154 2.91 25.10 6.26
C VAL A 154 3.92 24.45 5.32
N GLU A 155 5.16 24.26 5.80
CA GLU A 155 6.11 23.36 5.15
C GLU A 155 5.80 21.91 5.55
N VAL A 156 5.37 21.10 4.58
CA VAL A 156 5.24 19.65 4.74
C VAL A 156 6.46 18.98 4.13
N VAL A 157 7.25 18.30 4.95
CA VAL A 157 8.42 17.53 4.48
C VAL A 157 8.05 16.08 4.22
N GLN A 158 8.72 15.44 3.27
CA GLN A 158 8.55 14.01 3.06
C GLN A 158 9.42 13.23 4.05
N PHE A 159 8.85 12.18 4.66
CA PHE A 159 9.59 11.22 5.47
C PHE A 159 10.55 10.39 4.62
N GLU A 160 11.51 9.75 5.26
CA GLU A 160 12.48 8.90 4.60
C GLU A 160 11.78 7.78 3.83
N ARG A 161 12.23 7.58 2.59
CA ARG A 161 11.62 6.67 1.63
C ARG A 161 12.18 5.26 1.87
N SER A 162 11.33 4.33 2.29
CA SER A 162 11.70 2.92 2.50
C SER A 162 10.49 2.02 2.27
N ALA A 163 10.70 0.70 2.21
CA ALA A 163 9.60 -0.27 2.24
C ALA A 163 8.70 -0.03 3.46
N ARG A 164 9.29 0.19 4.65
CA ARG A 164 8.56 0.45 5.90
C ARG A 164 7.61 1.64 5.83
N SER A 165 8.06 2.74 5.22
CA SER A 165 7.27 3.99 5.18
C SER A 165 6.26 4.07 4.04
N LEU A 166 6.31 3.14 3.07
CA LEU A 166 5.54 3.23 1.83
C LEU A 166 4.66 2.03 1.49
N LEU A 167 4.98 0.83 2.01
CA LEU A 167 4.17 -0.35 1.80
C LEU A 167 2.95 -0.27 2.71
N ASP A 168 1.79 -0.03 2.11
CA ASP A 168 0.48 -0.10 2.76
C ASP A 168 -0.12 -1.50 2.60
N LEU A 169 -1.38 -1.68 3.01
CA LEU A 169 -2.10 -2.94 2.85
C LEU A 169 -3.51 -2.65 2.31
N ASP A 170 -3.62 -2.70 0.98
CA ASP A 170 -4.85 -2.41 0.23
C ASP A 170 -5.42 -3.65 -0.47
N THR A 171 -4.56 -4.61 -0.80
CA THR A 171 -4.88 -5.79 -1.60
C THR A 171 -4.22 -7.05 -1.05
N PRO A 172 -4.68 -8.25 -1.45
CA PRO A 172 -4.01 -9.49 -1.09
C PRO A 172 -2.56 -9.60 -1.62
N ALA A 173 -2.23 -8.93 -2.74
CA ALA A 173 -0.87 -8.91 -3.26
C ALA A 173 0.09 -8.24 -2.26
N ASP A 174 -0.36 -7.18 -1.58
CA ASP A 174 0.45 -6.50 -0.56
C ASP A 174 0.71 -7.43 0.64
N LEU A 175 -0.31 -8.22 1.02
CA LEU A 175 -0.18 -9.24 2.06
C LEU A 175 0.78 -10.37 1.65
N ALA A 176 0.79 -10.77 0.38
CA ALA A 176 1.74 -11.75 -0.15
C ALA A 176 3.19 -11.21 -0.14
N VAL A 177 3.38 -9.93 -0.46
CA VAL A 177 4.70 -9.26 -0.35
C VAL A 177 5.16 -9.21 1.11
N LEU A 178 4.29 -8.80 2.04
CA LEU A 178 4.61 -8.75 3.46
C LEU A 178 4.99 -10.13 4.01
N ALA A 179 4.26 -11.18 3.60
CA ALA A 179 4.58 -12.56 3.96
C ALA A 179 5.96 -12.99 3.42
N ALA A 180 6.25 -12.72 2.14
CA ALA A 180 7.54 -13.05 1.53
C ALA A 180 8.72 -12.36 2.24
N CYS A 181 8.55 -11.10 2.64
CA CYS A 181 9.58 -10.35 3.37
C CYS A 181 9.76 -10.88 4.80
N ALA A 182 8.67 -11.20 5.49
CA ALA A 182 8.71 -11.74 6.84
C ALA A 182 9.39 -13.13 6.89
N GLU A 183 9.21 -13.97 5.87
CA GLU A 183 9.82 -15.31 5.79
C GLU A 183 11.35 -15.29 5.80
N VAL A 184 11.96 -14.25 5.24
CA VAL A 184 13.43 -14.09 5.19
C VAL A 184 13.94 -13.01 6.15
N GLY A 185 13.06 -12.38 6.93
CA GLY A 185 13.42 -11.33 7.88
C GLY A 185 13.89 -10.02 7.24
N SER A 186 13.57 -9.75 5.97
CA SER A 186 13.95 -8.49 5.31
C SER A 186 13.08 -7.30 5.73
N LEU A 187 11.90 -7.56 6.28
CA LEU A 187 10.97 -6.54 6.75
C LEU A 187 10.24 -6.99 8.01
N GLU A 188 10.37 -6.23 9.09
CA GLU A 188 9.68 -6.50 10.34
C GLU A 188 8.21 -6.03 10.28
N ILE A 189 7.30 -6.93 10.62
CA ILE A 189 5.85 -6.66 10.73
C ILE A 189 5.37 -6.96 12.15
N GLY A 190 4.19 -6.43 12.50
CA GLY A 190 3.65 -6.62 13.85
C GLY A 190 3.12 -8.02 14.11
N ALA A 191 2.97 -8.36 15.39
CA ALA A 191 2.58 -9.71 15.82
C ALA A 191 1.15 -10.07 15.42
N GLU A 192 0.24 -9.10 15.43
CA GLU A 192 -1.15 -9.31 15.00
C GLU A 192 -1.20 -9.62 13.51
N LEU A 193 -0.49 -8.85 12.68
CA LEU A 193 -0.43 -9.09 11.24
C LEU A 193 0.26 -10.43 10.92
N THR A 194 1.32 -10.78 11.64
CA THR A 194 1.99 -12.08 11.52
C THR A 194 1.01 -13.23 11.75
N SER A 195 0.16 -13.12 12.77
CA SER A 195 -0.87 -14.12 13.07
C SER A 195 -1.93 -14.24 11.97
N VAL A 196 -2.28 -13.12 11.31
CA VAL A 196 -3.20 -13.14 10.16
C VAL A 196 -2.55 -13.79 8.93
N ILE A 197 -1.27 -13.51 8.66
CA ILE A 197 -0.55 -14.17 7.57
C ILE A 197 -0.53 -15.68 7.80
N GLU A 198 -0.30 -16.13 9.04
CA GLU A 198 -0.36 -17.55 9.40
C GLU A 198 -1.75 -18.15 9.15
N LEU A 199 -2.81 -17.47 9.60
CA LEU A 199 -4.19 -17.92 9.41
C LEU A 199 -4.54 -18.15 7.93
N TRP A 200 -3.97 -17.33 7.04
CA TRP A 200 -4.23 -17.38 5.60
C TRP A 200 -3.10 -18.01 4.78
N ARG A 201 -2.14 -18.67 5.44
CA ARG A 201 -0.91 -19.21 4.83
C ARG A 201 -1.19 -20.01 3.56
N ASP A 202 -2.11 -20.96 3.61
CA ASP A 202 -2.43 -21.83 2.46
C ASP A 202 -3.06 -21.06 1.29
N THR A 203 -3.87 -20.03 1.60
CA THR A 203 -4.50 -19.19 0.57
C THR A 203 -3.46 -18.26 -0.08
N LEU A 204 -2.52 -17.75 0.71
CA LEU A 204 -1.47 -16.83 0.26
C LEU A 204 -0.32 -17.53 -0.46
N ARG A 205 0.02 -18.77 -0.07
CA ARG A 205 1.23 -19.47 -0.51
C ARG A 205 1.49 -19.38 -2.03
N PRO A 206 0.53 -19.67 -2.93
CA PRO A 206 0.79 -19.56 -4.36
C PRO A 206 1.17 -18.15 -4.83
N ALA A 207 0.62 -17.11 -4.19
CA ALA A 207 0.98 -15.73 -4.48
C ALA A 207 2.34 -15.37 -3.88
N VAL A 208 2.64 -15.82 -2.66
CA VAL A 208 3.95 -15.60 -2.01
C VAL A 208 5.07 -16.26 -2.83
N ASP A 209 4.87 -17.49 -3.33
CA ASP A 209 5.85 -18.15 -4.22
C ASP A 209 6.07 -17.34 -5.49
N ARG A 210 5.00 -16.87 -6.12
CA ARG A 210 5.07 -16.06 -7.34
C ARG A 210 5.79 -14.72 -7.12
N VAL A 211 5.53 -14.08 -5.97
CA VAL A 211 6.22 -12.86 -5.52
C VAL A 211 7.71 -13.13 -5.39
N VAL A 212 8.09 -14.19 -4.68
CA VAL A 212 9.50 -14.56 -4.47
C VAL A 212 10.20 -14.82 -5.80
N GLU A 213 9.61 -15.61 -6.69
CA GLU A 213 10.19 -15.88 -8.02
C GLU A 213 10.35 -14.60 -8.85
N ALA A 214 9.36 -13.69 -8.82
CA ALA A 214 9.43 -12.42 -9.53
C ALA A 214 10.47 -11.47 -8.92
N PHE A 215 10.66 -11.49 -7.60
CA PHE A 215 11.67 -10.69 -6.89
C PHE A 215 13.08 -11.25 -7.06
N ASP A 216 13.27 -12.56 -7.06
CA ASP A 216 14.58 -13.20 -7.23
C ASP A 216 15.25 -12.80 -8.58
N VAL A 217 14.44 -12.48 -9.60
CA VAL A 217 14.91 -11.87 -10.87
C VAL A 217 15.76 -10.62 -10.62
N MET A 218 15.43 -9.78 -9.63
CA MET A 218 16.13 -8.54 -9.33
C MET A 218 17.61 -8.73 -9.02
N THR A 219 18.02 -9.92 -8.59
CA THR A 219 19.42 -10.21 -8.21
C THR A 219 20.22 -10.89 -9.32
N ARG A 220 19.61 -11.22 -10.46
CA ARG A 220 20.23 -11.97 -11.56
C ARG A 220 20.75 -11.05 -12.67
N HIS A 221 22.05 -11.11 -12.99
CA HIS A 221 22.68 -10.24 -13.99
C HIS A 221 22.23 -10.47 -15.44
N ASP A 222 21.82 -11.68 -15.78
CA ASP A 222 21.42 -12.07 -17.13
C ASP A 222 19.90 -12.02 -17.37
N ALA A 223 19.13 -11.65 -16.34
CA ALA A 223 17.67 -11.63 -16.39
C ALA A 223 17.08 -10.26 -16.74
N GLU A 224 15.79 -10.25 -17.08
CA GLU A 224 15.02 -9.06 -17.40
C GLU A 224 13.72 -8.99 -16.58
N LEU A 225 13.58 -7.95 -15.76
CA LEU A 225 12.37 -7.66 -14.99
C LEU A 225 11.51 -6.63 -15.72
N MET A 226 10.20 -6.88 -15.84
CA MET A 226 9.25 -5.86 -16.27
C MET A 226 8.45 -5.30 -15.09
N VAL A 227 8.42 -3.98 -14.93
CA VAL A 227 7.55 -3.29 -13.97
C VAL A 227 6.55 -2.42 -14.74
N ALA A 228 5.26 -2.66 -14.55
CA ALA A 228 4.21 -1.96 -15.30
C ALA A 228 3.09 -1.42 -14.43
N GLY A 229 2.62 -0.21 -14.73
CA GLY A 229 1.48 0.44 -14.10
C GLY A 229 1.84 1.81 -13.51
N ARG A 230 1.29 2.17 -12.34
CA ARG A 230 1.40 3.53 -11.77
C ARG A 230 2.73 3.86 -11.06
N VAL A 231 3.85 3.43 -11.66
CA VAL A 231 5.22 3.63 -11.17
C VAL A 231 5.59 5.13 -11.13
N SER A 232 6.18 5.61 -10.03
CA SER A 232 6.75 6.98 -9.98
C SER A 232 8.23 7.00 -10.35
N GLY A 233 8.71 8.17 -10.81
CA GLY A 233 10.15 8.39 -11.03
C GLY A 233 11.01 8.03 -9.81
N PRO A 234 10.64 8.45 -8.59
CA PRO A 234 11.33 8.03 -7.37
C PRO A 234 11.27 6.53 -7.06
N ASP A 235 10.19 5.81 -7.42
CA ASP A 235 10.14 4.35 -7.25
C ASP A 235 11.10 3.68 -8.25
N TRP A 236 11.04 4.10 -9.53
CA TRP A 236 11.92 3.60 -10.60
C TRP A 236 13.40 3.81 -10.30
N SER A 237 13.79 5.01 -9.84
CA SER A 237 15.18 5.33 -9.57
C SER A 237 15.82 4.43 -8.50
N VAL A 238 15.03 3.85 -7.59
CA VAL A 238 15.52 2.87 -6.62
C VAL A 238 15.78 1.54 -7.31
N VAL A 239 14.84 1.07 -8.12
CA VAL A 239 14.96 -0.19 -8.88
C VAL A 239 16.16 -0.18 -9.82
N ASP A 240 16.36 0.89 -10.58
CA ASP A 240 17.49 1.02 -11.51
C ASP A 240 18.85 0.95 -10.81
N ARG A 241 18.92 1.49 -9.58
CA ARG A 241 20.17 1.55 -8.80
C ARG A 241 20.42 0.26 -8.00
N ASP A 242 19.37 -0.33 -7.45
CA ASP A 242 19.47 -1.35 -6.39
C ASP A 242 19.14 -2.76 -6.89
N THR A 243 19.01 -2.96 -8.22
CA THR A 243 18.86 -4.29 -8.84
C THR A 243 20.05 -4.64 -9.73
N SER A 244 20.29 -5.94 -9.93
CA SER A 244 21.35 -6.48 -10.79
C SER A 244 20.87 -6.88 -12.19
N CYS A 245 19.55 -7.01 -12.39
CA CYS A 245 18.96 -7.39 -13.67
C CYS A 245 18.77 -6.19 -14.60
N ARG A 246 18.45 -6.46 -15.87
CA ARG A 246 17.92 -5.44 -16.79
C ARG A 246 16.47 -5.17 -16.40
N VAL A 247 16.05 -3.90 -16.44
CA VAL A 247 14.69 -3.54 -16.05
C VAL A 247 13.98 -2.77 -17.17
N ARG A 248 12.76 -3.21 -17.49
CA ARG A 248 11.83 -2.49 -18.36
C ARG A 248 10.75 -1.86 -17.50
N VAL A 249 10.57 -0.55 -17.62
CA VAL A 249 9.51 0.16 -16.90
C VAL A 249 8.48 0.73 -17.86
N LEU A 250 7.22 0.37 -17.63
CA LEU A 250 6.05 0.98 -18.26
C LEU A 250 5.31 1.80 -17.20
N ALA A 251 5.70 3.07 -17.05
CA ALA A 251 5.09 4.00 -16.11
C ALA A 251 3.93 4.75 -16.77
N GLU A 252 2.70 4.46 -16.35
CA GLU A 252 1.48 5.02 -16.92
C GLU A 252 0.44 5.42 -15.86
N GLU A 253 -0.44 6.36 -16.21
CA GLU A 253 -1.67 6.68 -15.47
C GLU A 253 -1.51 7.02 -13.98
N ARG A 254 -0.38 7.63 -13.59
CA ARG A 254 -0.27 8.24 -12.26
C ARG A 254 -1.41 9.24 -12.02
N GLY A 255 -2.11 9.08 -10.90
CA GLY A 255 -3.29 9.90 -10.57
C GLY A 255 -4.60 9.36 -11.11
N LEU A 256 -4.65 8.14 -11.67
CA LEU A 256 -5.86 7.50 -12.21
C LEU A 256 -7.10 7.65 -11.30
N ARG A 257 -6.96 7.50 -9.97
CA ARG A 257 -8.06 7.64 -9.00
C ARG A 257 -8.74 9.02 -8.99
N THR A 258 -8.08 10.03 -9.52
CA THR A 258 -8.56 11.43 -9.53
C THR A 258 -9.00 11.90 -10.92
N ARG A 259 -8.93 11.02 -11.94
CA ARG A 259 -9.32 11.34 -13.32
C ARG A 259 -10.75 10.86 -13.60
N SER A 260 -11.45 11.59 -14.47
CA SER A 260 -12.81 11.25 -14.93
C SER A 260 -12.85 10.38 -16.19
N ALA A 261 -11.75 10.32 -16.95
CA ALA A 261 -11.65 9.54 -18.17
C ALA A 261 -11.02 8.15 -17.90
N PRO A 262 -11.35 7.12 -18.72
CA PRO A 262 -10.66 5.84 -18.67
C PRO A 262 -9.15 5.99 -18.84
N ALA A 263 -8.39 5.09 -18.21
CA ALA A 263 -6.96 4.94 -18.43
C ALA A 263 -6.65 4.69 -19.92
N ARG A 264 -5.45 5.10 -20.36
CA ARG A 264 -4.87 4.68 -21.64
C ARG A 264 -3.63 3.85 -21.35
N SER A 265 -3.80 2.52 -21.37
CA SER A 265 -2.73 1.57 -21.06
C SER A 265 -2.08 1.05 -22.34
N LEU A 266 -0.74 1.08 -22.41
CA LEU A 266 0.00 0.50 -23.54
C LEU A 266 -0.21 -1.02 -23.59
N LEU A 267 -0.19 -1.69 -22.43
CA LEU A 267 -0.48 -3.13 -22.34
C LEU A 267 -1.94 -3.42 -22.70
N GLY A 268 -2.87 -2.53 -22.34
CA GLY A 268 -4.27 -2.63 -22.75
C GLY A 268 -4.43 -2.58 -24.27
N SER A 269 -3.80 -1.60 -24.93
CA SER A 269 -3.81 -1.46 -26.38
C SER A 269 -3.13 -2.65 -27.11
N LEU A 270 -2.05 -3.17 -26.53
CA LEU A 270 -1.41 -4.38 -27.04
C LEU A 270 -2.33 -5.61 -26.94
N PHE A 271 -3.05 -5.75 -25.83
CA PHE A 271 -4.02 -6.83 -25.64
C PHE A 271 -5.17 -6.75 -26.63
N GLU A 272 -5.76 -5.57 -26.84
CA GLU A 272 -6.84 -5.34 -27.83
C GLU A 272 -6.39 -5.68 -29.26
N SER A 273 -5.18 -5.29 -29.64
CA SER A 273 -4.69 -5.48 -31.00
C SER A 273 -4.20 -6.90 -31.29
N ALA A 274 -3.63 -7.59 -30.29
CA ALA A 274 -3.02 -8.91 -30.47
C ALA A 274 -3.94 -10.08 -30.08
N GLY A 275 -4.91 -9.84 -29.19
CA GLY A 275 -5.65 -10.89 -28.48
C GLY A 275 -4.78 -11.57 -27.41
N GLN A 276 -5.45 -12.32 -26.52
CA GLN A 276 -4.82 -12.86 -25.31
C GLN A 276 -3.61 -13.77 -25.59
N GLU A 277 -3.73 -14.75 -26.48
CA GLU A 277 -2.64 -15.72 -26.72
C GLU A 277 -1.35 -15.04 -27.18
N ARG A 278 -1.46 -14.12 -28.16
CA ARG A 278 -0.32 -13.38 -28.68
C ARG A 278 0.19 -12.36 -27.68
N PHE A 279 -0.69 -11.75 -26.88
CA PHE A 279 -0.30 -10.86 -25.79
C PHE A 279 0.58 -11.58 -24.78
N LEU A 280 0.14 -12.75 -24.29
CA LEU A 280 0.88 -13.55 -23.32
C LEU A 280 2.22 -14.03 -23.88
N SER A 281 2.24 -14.53 -25.12
CA SER A 281 3.48 -14.93 -25.80
C SER A 281 4.46 -13.77 -25.98
N ARG A 282 3.97 -12.55 -26.22
CA ARG A 282 4.83 -11.36 -26.28
C ARG A 282 5.39 -11.01 -24.91
N LEU A 283 4.54 -10.95 -23.88
CA LEU A 283 4.99 -10.67 -22.51
C LEU A 283 6.08 -11.64 -22.07
N SER A 284 5.87 -12.95 -22.27
CA SER A 284 6.83 -13.97 -21.86
C SER A 284 8.17 -13.91 -22.60
N SER A 285 8.21 -13.29 -23.79
CA SER A 285 9.46 -13.09 -24.54
C SER A 285 10.24 -11.84 -24.12
N MET A 286 9.64 -10.96 -23.31
CA MET A 286 10.18 -9.65 -22.94
C MET A 286 10.65 -9.54 -21.48
N CYS A 287 10.48 -10.58 -20.67
CA CYS A 287 10.92 -10.58 -19.28
C CYS A 287 10.96 -12.00 -18.69
N ASP A 288 11.87 -12.21 -17.75
CA ASP A 288 11.93 -13.39 -16.89
C ASP A 288 10.95 -13.30 -15.71
N GLY A 289 10.56 -12.08 -15.33
CA GLY A 289 9.56 -11.84 -14.29
C GLY A 289 8.87 -10.49 -14.47
N MET A 290 7.68 -10.33 -13.88
CA MET A 290 6.91 -9.09 -13.99
C MET A 290 6.22 -8.73 -12.68
N ILE A 291 6.28 -7.45 -12.34
CA ILE A 291 5.49 -6.82 -11.28
C ILE A 291 4.48 -5.87 -11.93
N TRP A 292 3.19 -6.17 -11.79
CA TRP A 292 2.13 -5.52 -12.58
C TRP A 292 1.01 -4.93 -11.72
N ASP A 293 0.96 -3.61 -11.65
CA ASP A 293 -0.26 -2.90 -11.24
C ASP A 293 -1.27 -2.93 -12.38
N THR A 294 -2.27 -3.81 -12.25
CA THR A 294 -3.23 -4.13 -13.33
C THR A 294 -4.32 -3.07 -13.49
N ARG A 295 -4.42 -2.09 -12.60
CA ARG A 295 -5.58 -1.19 -12.57
C ARG A 295 -5.69 -0.27 -13.80
N PRO A 296 -4.60 0.29 -14.33
CA PRO A 296 -4.64 1.01 -15.61
C PRO A 296 -5.08 0.12 -16.78
N PHE A 297 -4.60 -1.13 -16.84
CA PHE A 297 -4.97 -2.09 -17.89
C PHE A 297 -6.47 -2.40 -17.87
N LEU A 298 -7.01 -2.74 -16.70
CA LEU A 298 -8.45 -3.02 -16.55
C LEU A 298 -9.31 -1.80 -16.90
N SER A 299 -8.90 -0.61 -16.46
CA SER A 299 -9.60 0.63 -16.77
C SER A 299 -9.57 0.97 -18.26
N HIS A 300 -8.46 0.71 -18.97
CA HIS A 300 -8.34 0.91 -20.41
C HIS A 300 -9.33 0.04 -21.17
N LEU A 301 -9.43 -1.24 -20.81
CA LEU A 301 -10.34 -2.19 -21.46
C LEU A 301 -11.81 -2.00 -21.09
N GLY A 302 -12.13 -1.05 -20.21
CA GLY A 302 -13.47 -0.89 -19.65
C GLY A 302 -13.94 -2.11 -18.85
N TRP A 303 -13.01 -2.90 -18.32
CA TRP A 303 -13.33 -4.03 -17.45
C TRP A 303 -13.54 -3.49 -16.04
N ILE A 304 -14.72 -3.76 -15.48
CA ILE A 304 -15.11 -3.28 -14.15
C ILE A 304 -15.36 -4.50 -13.24
N PRO A 305 -14.35 -5.37 -13.03
CA PRO A 305 -14.49 -6.46 -12.08
C PRO A 305 -14.73 -5.88 -10.70
N ASP A 306 -15.53 -6.57 -9.90
CA ASP A 306 -15.78 -6.17 -8.52
C ASP A 306 -14.51 -6.32 -7.66
N ARG A 307 -14.60 -5.96 -6.38
CA ARG A 307 -13.44 -6.04 -5.48
C ARG A 307 -12.98 -7.48 -5.26
N SER A 308 -13.91 -8.42 -5.11
CA SER A 308 -13.62 -9.84 -4.90
C SER A 308 -12.81 -10.40 -6.07
N ASP A 309 -13.27 -10.14 -7.30
CA ASP A 309 -12.61 -10.59 -8.52
C ASP A 309 -11.22 -9.98 -8.69
N ARG A 310 -11.06 -8.69 -8.37
CA ARG A 310 -9.73 -8.06 -8.37
C ARG A 310 -8.80 -8.71 -7.34
N PHE A 311 -9.29 -8.99 -6.15
CA PHE A 311 -8.49 -9.59 -5.08
C PHE A 311 -8.10 -11.04 -5.39
N TRP A 312 -9.00 -11.84 -5.95
CA TRP A 312 -8.65 -13.19 -6.43
C TRP A 312 -7.69 -13.15 -7.61
N SER A 313 -7.86 -12.20 -8.53
CA SER A 313 -6.91 -11.96 -9.62
C SER A 313 -5.52 -11.60 -9.09
N ASP A 314 -5.41 -10.75 -8.07
CA ASP A 314 -4.13 -10.36 -7.47
C ASP A 314 -3.39 -11.57 -6.86
N LEU A 315 -4.11 -12.57 -6.36
CA LEU A 315 -3.54 -13.85 -5.88
C LEU A 315 -3.24 -14.85 -7.01
N GLY A 316 -3.67 -14.58 -8.23
CA GLY A 316 -3.61 -15.52 -9.35
C GLY A 316 -4.59 -16.69 -9.25
N ARG A 317 -5.64 -16.57 -8.43
CA ARG A 317 -6.68 -17.59 -8.22
C ARG A 317 -7.78 -17.47 -9.27
N TRP A 318 -7.44 -17.79 -10.51
CA TRP A 318 -8.38 -17.71 -11.64
C TRP A 318 -9.66 -18.52 -11.41
N ASP A 319 -9.57 -19.64 -10.69
CA ASP A 319 -10.71 -20.51 -10.35
C ASP A 319 -11.75 -19.81 -9.47
N ALA A 320 -11.35 -18.79 -8.71
CA ALA A 320 -12.21 -18.01 -7.82
C ALA A 320 -12.70 -16.68 -8.43
N VAL A 321 -12.17 -16.25 -9.57
CA VAL A 321 -12.60 -15.03 -10.27
C VAL A 321 -13.91 -15.29 -11.01
N ALA A 322 -14.94 -14.48 -10.79
CA ALA A 322 -16.27 -14.59 -11.42
C ALA A 322 -16.32 -14.00 -12.84
N ASP A 323 -15.76 -12.80 -13.07
CA ASP A 323 -15.67 -12.16 -14.39
C ASP A 323 -14.90 -13.05 -15.36
N VAL A 324 -15.57 -13.45 -16.45
CA VAL A 324 -15.04 -14.43 -17.41
C VAL A 324 -13.77 -13.93 -18.10
N ARG A 325 -13.72 -12.64 -18.46
CA ARG A 325 -12.57 -12.06 -19.19
C ARG A 325 -11.36 -11.97 -18.27
N LEU A 326 -11.57 -11.54 -17.03
CA LEU A 326 -10.49 -11.51 -16.04
C LEU A 326 -10.01 -12.92 -15.69
N ARG A 327 -10.93 -13.87 -15.50
CA ARG A 327 -10.60 -15.28 -15.26
C ARG A 327 -9.71 -15.85 -16.35
N GLU A 328 -10.08 -15.64 -17.62
CA GLU A 328 -9.31 -16.13 -18.77
C GLU A 328 -7.91 -15.53 -18.81
N LEU A 329 -7.77 -14.23 -18.56
CA LEU A 329 -6.47 -13.55 -18.48
C LEU A 329 -5.61 -14.14 -17.35
N VAL A 330 -6.13 -14.22 -16.13
CA VAL A 330 -5.40 -14.73 -14.96
C VAL A 330 -4.97 -16.18 -15.17
N ARG A 331 -5.84 -17.01 -15.76
CA ARG A 331 -5.50 -18.40 -16.11
C ARG A 331 -4.36 -18.46 -17.11
N GLY A 332 -4.37 -17.59 -18.12
CA GLY A 332 -3.30 -17.51 -19.11
C GLY A 332 -1.97 -17.00 -18.54
N LEU A 333 -2.02 -16.17 -17.49
CA LEU A 333 -0.83 -15.65 -16.79
C LEU A 333 -0.22 -16.66 -15.81
N ALA A 334 -0.98 -17.66 -15.36
CA ALA A 334 -0.56 -18.60 -14.32
C ALA A 334 0.79 -19.32 -14.55
N PRO A 335 1.21 -19.65 -15.79
CA PRO A 335 2.52 -20.27 -16.05
C PRO A 335 3.73 -19.34 -15.93
N PHE A 336 3.53 -18.03 -15.75
CA PHE A 336 4.60 -17.03 -15.75
C PHE A 336 4.83 -16.45 -14.34
N TYR A 337 6.04 -15.93 -14.09
CA TYR A 337 6.40 -15.21 -12.87
C TYR A 337 5.89 -13.76 -12.89
N ILE A 338 4.56 -13.63 -13.02
CA ILE A 338 3.87 -12.34 -13.13
C ILE A 338 3.06 -12.12 -11.86
N GLN A 339 3.54 -11.26 -10.97
CA GLN A 339 2.76 -10.82 -9.81
C GLN A 339 1.86 -9.66 -10.20
N MET A 340 0.55 -9.85 -10.05
CA MET A 340 -0.46 -8.81 -10.24
C MET A 340 -0.81 -8.11 -8.93
N GLY A 341 -1.22 -6.86 -9.00
CA GLY A 341 -1.69 -6.15 -7.82
C GLY A 341 -2.22 -4.76 -8.12
N GLY A 342 -2.24 -3.94 -7.06
CA GLY A 342 -2.54 -2.52 -7.12
C GLY A 342 -1.31 -1.62 -7.16
N HIS A 343 -1.51 -0.35 -6.81
CA HIS A 343 -0.47 0.68 -6.82
C HIS A 343 0.66 0.38 -5.83
N SER A 344 0.32 -0.16 -4.66
CA SER A 344 1.28 -0.39 -3.58
C SER A 344 2.37 -1.39 -3.98
N LEU A 345 2.00 -2.44 -4.73
CA LEU A 345 2.90 -3.41 -5.32
C LEU A 345 4.01 -2.77 -6.17
N VAL A 346 3.69 -1.76 -6.99
CA VAL A 346 4.68 -1.05 -7.84
C VAL A 346 5.28 0.20 -7.16
N ALA A 347 5.07 0.34 -5.85
CA ALA A 347 5.60 1.42 -5.05
C ALA A 347 6.32 0.90 -3.81
N GLY A 348 5.62 0.76 -2.66
CA GLY A 348 6.24 0.26 -1.43
C GLY A 348 6.62 -1.22 -1.52
N GLY A 349 5.79 -2.01 -2.21
CA GLY A 349 6.03 -3.44 -2.42
C GLY A 349 7.26 -3.70 -3.30
N LEU A 350 7.56 -2.80 -4.24
CA LEU A 350 8.73 -2.90 -5.09
C LEU A 350 10.03 -2.68 -4.29
N LEU A 351 10.02 -1.73 -3.36
CA LEU A 351 11.14 -1.50 -2.43
C LEU A 351 11.31 -2.70 -1.49
N ALA A 352 10.20 -3.21 -0.95
CA ALA A 352 10.21 -4.41 -0.11
C ALA A 352 10.76 -5.63 -0.85
N GLY A 353 10.43 -5.77 -2.14
CA GLY A 353 10.93 -6.85 -2.98
C GLY A 353 12.43 -6.80 -3.25
N ILE A 354 13.00 -5.60 -3.40
CA ILE A 354 14.45 -5.43 -3.51
C ILE A 354 15.13 -5.92 -2.22
N ASP A 355 14.68 -5.43 -1.06
CA ASP A 355 15.22 -5.83 0.24
C ASP A 355 15.09 -7.35 0.43
N GLN A 356 13.92 -7.92 0.13
CA GLN A 356 13.64 -9.35 0.22
C GLN A 356 14.55 -10.20 -0.67
N ALA A 357 14.72 -9.84 -1.94
CA ALA A 357 15.51 -10.63 -2.89
C ALA A 357 16.99 -10.66 -2.50
N TRP A 358 17.55 -9.52 -2.06
CA TRP A 358 18.94 -9.45 -1.61
C TRP A 358 19.16 -10.23 -0.32
N THR A 359 18.31 -10.05 0.70
CA THR A 359 18.39 -10.84 1.95
C THR A 359 18.29 -12.34 1.67
N ARG A 360 17.35 -12.76 0.82
CA ARG A 360 17.19 -14.18 0.45
C ARG A 360 18.42 -14.74 -0.25
N ARG A 361 19.04 -13.97 -1.15
CA ARG A 361 20.28 -14.37 -1.83
C ARG A 361 21.43 -14.53 -0.85
N GLU A 362 21.58 -13.62 0.11
CA GLU A 362 22.59 -13.70 1.17
C GLU A 362 22.40 -14.93 2.07
N LEU A 363 21.15 -15.33 2.33
CA LEU A 363 20.85 -16.54 3.11
C LEU A 363 21.07 -17.85 2.33
N SER A 364 21.08 -17.79 0.99
CA SER A 364 21.16 -18.96 0.10
C SER A 364 22.57 -19.23 -0.44
N GLY A 365 23.48 -18.26 -0.33
CA GLY A 365 24.89 -18.35 -0.73
C GLY A 365 25.79 -18.63 0.47
#